data_AF-A0A536DL94-F1
#
_entry.id   AF-A0A536DL94-F1
#
_cell.length_a   1.000
_cell.length_b   1.000
_cell.length_c   1.000
_cell.angle_alpha   90.00
_cell.angle_beta   90.00
_cell.angle_gamma   90.00
#
_symmetry.space_group_name_H-M   'P 1'
#
loop_
_entity.id
_entity.type
_entity.pdbx_description
1 polymer ?
#
loop_
_entity_poly.entity_id
_entity_poly.type
_entity_poly.pdbx_seq_one_letter_code
_entity_poly.pdbx_strand_id
1 'polypeptide(L)'
;MKSLTFNDGIWKDSISGSPTSHPGQIPPYQSFYDKWNKSKSTWWQDWVPLVLDQLQVAKAIPNQKFGLTQFQIGQPLSERYLKGEEPDPKKATARHDLCV
;
A
#
# COMPACT_ATOMS: atom_id res chain seq x y z
N MET A 1 22.02 -13.85 0.14
CA MET A 1 20.60 -13.48 -0.07
C MET A 1 19.76 -13.60 1.20
N LYS A 2 19.78 -14.74 1.92
CA LYS A 2 19.07 -14.90 3.22
C LYS A 2 19.34 -13.80 4.25
N SER A 3 20.58 -13.32 4.34
CA SER A 3 20.97 -12.26 5.28
C SER A 3 20.25 -10.94 5.07
N LEU A 4 19.86 -10.59 3.83
CA LEU A 4 19.07 -9.39 3.53
C LEU A 4 17.58 -9.68 3.71
N THR A 5 17.14 -10.89 3.37
CA THR A 5 15.74 -11.33 3.48
C THR A 5 15.25 -11.38 4.92
N PHE A 6 16.11 -11.80 5.87
CA PHE A 6 15.77 -12.02 7.27
C PHE A 6 16.37 -10.97 8.23
N ASN A 7 16.76 -9.80 7.71
CA ASN A 7 17.30 -8.72 8.53
C ASN A 7 16.15 -7.94 9.20
N ASP A 8 15.98 -8.12 10.52
CA ASP A 8 14.99 -7.39 11.31
C ASP A 8 15.22 -5.87 11.29
N GLY A 9 16.47 -5.40 11.12
CA GLY A 9 16.80 -3.97 11.07
C GLY A 9 16.16 -3.25 9.89
N ILE A 10 16.13 -3.89 8.71
CA ILE A 10 15.49 -3.33 7.50
C ILE A 10 14.00 -3.12 7.75
N TRP A 11 13.33 -4.11 8.35
CA TRP A 11 11.90 -4.05 8.60
C TRP A 11 11.54 -3.12 9.75
N LYS A 12 12.38 -3.05 10.79
CA LYS A 12 12.25 -2.05 11.84
C LYS A 12 12.24 -0.65 11.22
N ASP A 13 13.27 -0.31 10.46
CA ASP A 13 13.38 1.03 9.86
C ASP A 13 12.24 1.31 8.86
N SER A 14 11.77 0.30 8.14
CA SER A 14 10.65 0.43 7.21
C SER A 14 9.28 0.57 7.90
N ILE A 15 9.13 0.07 9.13
CA ILE A 15 7.87 0.12 9.88
C ILE A 15 7.82 1.35 10.80
N SER A 16 8.88 1.59 11.58
CA SER A 16 8.96 2.71 12.52
C SER A 16 9.49 4.00 11.90
N GLY A 17 10.02 3.93 10.68
CA GLY A 17 10.74 5.02 10.05
C GLY A 17 12.16 5.14 10.56
N SER A 18 12.96 5.94 9.86
CA SER A 18 14.28 6.39 10.28
C SER A 18 14.46 7.88 9.96
N PRO A 19 15.52 8.54 10.46
CA PRO A 19 15.78 9.95 10.12
C PRO A 19 15.92 10.21 8.62
N THR A 20 16.22 9.18 7.82
CA THR A 20 16.47 9.27 6.38
C THR A 20 15.46 8.50 5.53
N SER A 21 14.46 7.83 6.13
CA SER A 21 13.53 6.96 5.42
C SER A 21 12.12 7.07 5.96
N HIS A 22 11.14 7.19 5.05
CA HIS A 22 9.73 7.17 5.40
C HIS A 22 9.25 5.73 5.60
N PRO A 23 8.46 5.46 6.66
CA PRO A 23 7.86 4.15 6.86
C PRO A 23 6.82 3.83 5.79
N GLY A 24 6.55 2.54 5.56
CA GLY A 24 5.42 2.12 4.73
C GLY A 24 5.54 0.79 4.02
N GLN A 25 6.61 0.01 4.22
CA GLN A 25 6.70 -1.35 3.70
C GLN A 25 6.68 -2.35 4.84
N ILE A 26 6.18 -3.55 4.54
CA ILE A 26 6.10 -4.67 5.47
C ILE A 26 6.70 -5.93 4.82
N PRO A 27 7.25 -6.87 5.60
CA PRO A 27 7.85 -8.06 5.03
C PRO A 27 6.84 -8.93 4.28
N PRO A 28 7.22 -9.54 3.14
CA PRO A 28 6.32 -10.45 2.43
C PRO A 28 6.23 -11.84 3.11
N TYR A 29 7.09 -12.16 4.07
CA TYR A 29 7.18 -13.50 4.66
C TYR A 29 6.46 -13.60 6.01
N GLN A 30 5.56 -14.59 6.12
CA GLN A 30 4.78 -14.86 7.32
C GLN A 30 5.64 -15.12 8.57
N SER A 31 6.82 -15.70 8.40
CA SER A 31 7.74 -16.05 9.50
C SER A 31 8.15 -14.86 10.37
N PHE A 32 8.17 -13.64 9.83
CA PHE A 32 8.40 -12.43 10.61
C PHE A 32 7.25 -12.16 11.58
N TYR A 33 6.01 -12.24 11.09
CA TYR A 33 4.81 -11.99 11.88
C TYR A 33 4.63 -13.06 12.96
N ASP A 34 4.92 -14.32 12.65
CA ASP A 34 4.88 -15.41 13.64
C ASP A 34 5.89 -15.19 14.77
N LYS A 35 7.06 -14.63 14.46
CA LYS A 35 8.08 -14.25 15.44
C LYS A 35 7.62 -13.05 16.28
N TRP A 36 7.16 -11.98 15.63
CA TRP A 36 6.82 -10.73 16.32
C TRP A 36 5.51 -10.81 17.11
N ASN A 37 4.58 -11.68 16.73
CA ASN A 37 3.37 -11.94 17.52
C ASN A 37 3.67 -12.69 18.83
N LYS A 38 4.74 -13.51 18.86
CA LYS A 38 5.19 -14.20 20.09
C LYS A 38 5.89 -13.24 21.06
N SER A 39 6.55 -12.21 20.53
CA SER A 39 7.20 -11.15 21.33
C SER A 39 6.98 -9.79 20.66
N LYS A 40 5.88 -9.12 21.02
CA LYS A 40 5.49 -7.86 20.38
C LYS A 40 6.57 -6.82 20.64
N SER A 41 7.27 -6.44 19.56
CA SER A 41 8.38 -5.50 19.65
C SER A 41 7.90 -4.07 19.85
N THR A 42 8.66 -3.24 20.55
CA THR A 42 8.26 -1.85 20.88
C THR A 42 8.19 -0.91 19.68
N TRP A 43 8.86 -1.26 18.57
CA TRP A 43 8.83 -0.50 17.31
C TRP A 43 7.66 -0.90 16.40
N TRP A 44 6.88 -1.91 16.78
CA TRP A 44 5.71 -2.37 16.05
C TRP A 44 4.61 -1.30 16.07
N GLN A 45 4.19 -0.86 14.88
CA GLN A 45 3.16 0.16 14.73
C GLN A 45 1.77 -0.48 14.52
N ASP A 46 0.72 0.18 15.00
CA ASP A 46 -0.65 -0.35 14.94
C ASP A 46 -1.21 -0.47 13.51
N TRP A 47 -0.65 0.26 12.55
CA TRP A 47 -1.05 0.14 11.15
C TRP A 47 -0.60 -1.19 10.52
N VAL A 48 0.43 -1.86 11.06
CA VAL A 48 0.94 -3.10 10.49
C VAL A 48 -0.10 -4.24 10.52
N PRO A 49 -0.71 -4.58 11.67
CA PRO A 49 -1.76 -5.60 11.70
C PRO A 49 -2.98 -5.21 10.85
N LEU A 50 -3.33 -3.91 10.80
CA LEU A 50 -4.40 -3.42 9.93
C LEU A 50 -4.13 -3.73 8.45
N VAL A 51 -2.92 -3.47 7.95
CA VAL A 51 -2.54 -3.77 6.56
C VAL A 51 -2.54 -5.28 6.33
N LEU A 52 -2.03 -6.07 7.27
CA LEU A 52 -2.02 -7.54 7.16
C LEU A 52 -3.42 -8.14 7.04
N ASP A 53 -4.38 -7.63 7.80
CA ASP A 53 -5.78 -8.07 7.72
C ASP A 53 -6.39 -7.73 6.35
N GLN A 54 -6.09 -6.55 5.79
CA GLN A 54 -6.56 -6.17 4.46
C GLN A 54 -5.91 -7.00 3.35
N LEU A 55 -4.65 -7.43 3.50
CA LEU A 55 -3.98 -8.27 2.51
C LEU A 55 -4.65 -9.64 2.31
N GLN A 56 -5.39 -10.14 3.31
CA GLN A 56 -6.12 -11.41 3.19
C GLN A 56 -7.32 -11.33 2.22
N VAL A 57 -7.88 -10.13 2.04
CA VAL A 57 -9.04 -9.88 1.16
C VAL A 57 -8.67 -9.09 -0.10
N ALA A 58 -7.47 -8.52 -0.14
CA ALA A 58 -6.95 -7.78 -1.27
C ALA A 58 -6.76 -8.69 -2.50
N LYS A 59 -6.82 -8.08 -3.69
CA LYS A 59 -6.48 -8.75 -4.95
C LYS A 59 -5.22 -8.11 -5.53
N ALA A 60 -4.27 -8.96 -5.91
CA ALA A 60 -3.09 -8.50 -6.63
C ALA A 60 -3.52 -7.87 -7.95
N ILE A 61 -2.88 -6.75 -8.30
CA ILE A 61 -3.04 -6.12 -9.60
C ILE A 61 -2.41 -7.04 -10.66
N PRO A 62 -3.15 -7.47 -11.70
CA PRO A 62 -2.58 -8.27 -12.77
C PRO A 62 -1.44 -7.52 -13.47
N ASN A 63 -0.32 -8.20 -13.70
CA ASN A 63 0.85 -7.62 -14.36
C ASN A 63 0.64 -7.54 -15.88
N GLN A 64 -0.28 -6.68 -16.30
CA GLN A 64 -0.55 -6.31 -17.69
C GLN A 64 -0.50 -4.80 -17.81
N LYS A 65 -0.28 -4.30 -19.04
CA LYS A 65 -0.08 -2.85 -19.30
C LYS A 65 -1.14 -1.97 -18.62
N PHE A 66 -2.41 -2.36 -18.71
CA PHE A 66 -3.50 -1.63 -18.05
C PHE A 66 -3.37 -1.63 -16.53
N GLY A 67 -3.02 -2.76 -15.90
CA GLY A 67 -2.84 -2.85 -14.45
C GLY A 67 -1.71 -1.94 -13.94
N LEU A 68 -0.65 -1.79 -14.72
CA LEU A 68 0.48 -0.93 -14.37
C LEU A 68 0.17 0.58 -14.53
N THR A 69 -0.74 0.95 -15.43
CA THR A 69 -1.09 2.36 -15.69
C THR A 69 -2.44 2.78 -15.09
N GLN A 70 -3.16 1.88 -14.42
CA GLN A 70 -4.53 2.13 -13.93
C GLN A 70 -4.62 3.37 -13.03
N PHE A 71 -3.59 3.64 -12.21
CA PHE A 71 -3.58 4.78 -11.30
C PHE A 71 -3.35 6.11 -12.02
N GLN A 72 -2.52 6.13 -13.07
CA GLN A 72 -2.35 7.31 -13.92
C GLN A 72 -3.65 7.65 -14.66
N ILE A 73 -4.41 6.62 -15.06
CA ILE A 73 -5.72 6.79 -15.70
C ILE A 73 -6.77 7.27 -14.69
N GLY A 74 -6.78 6.72 -13.47
CA GLY A 74 -7.78 7.03 -12.44
C GLY A 74 -7.53 8.35 -11.70
N GLN A 75 -6.28 8.82 -11.65
CA GLN A 75 -5.89 10.06 -10.98
C GLN A 75 -6.68 11.28 -11.46
N PRO A 76 -6.71 11.65 -12.77
CA PRO A 76 -7.45 12.83 -13.22
C PRO A 76 -8.96 12.72 -12.94
N LEU A 77 -9.53 11.51 -12.98
CA LEU A 77 -10.94 11.28 -12.67
C LEU A 77 -11.24 11.54 -11.19
N SER A 78 -10.37 11.07 -10.30
CA SER A 78 -10.52 11.25 -8.85
C SER A 78 -10.27 12.70 -8.44
N GLU A 79 -9.30 13.36 -9.07
CA GLU A 79 -8.95 14.74 -8.77
C GLU A 79 -10.06 15.74 -9.07
N ARG A 80 -10.88 15.51 -10.11
CA ARG A 80 -12.06 16.36 -10.40
C ARG A 80 -12.99 16.47 -9.20
N TYR A 81 -13.23 15.35 -8.51
CA TYR A 81 -14.03 15.34 -7.28
C TYR A 81 -13.29 15.99 -6.12
N LEU A 82 -12.03 15.59 -5.89
CA LEU A 82 -11.25 16.05 -4.74
C LEU A 82 -10.93 17.55 -4.78
N LYS A 83 -10.84 18.14 -5.98
CA LYS A 83 -10.63 19.58 -6.20
C LYS A 83 -11.95 20.37 -6.22
N GLY A 84 -13.10 19.70 -6.18
CA GLY A 84 -14.42 20.33 -6.20
C GLY A 84 -14.89 20.79 -7.59
N GLU A 85 -14.23 20.35 -8.67
CA GLU A 85 -14.63 20.66 -10.06
C GLU A 85 -15.95 19.96 -10.43
N GLU A 86 -16.20 18.78 -9.87
CA GLU A 86 -17.48 18.07 -9.94
C GLU A 86 -17.84 17.51 -8.55
N PRO A 87 -18.95 17.96 -7.91
CA PRO A 87 -19.31 17.55 -6.56
C PRO A 87 -19.88 16.13 -6.45
N ASP A 88 -20.33 15.51 -7.55
CA ASP A 88 -20.79 14.12 -7.54
C ASP A 88 -19.62 13.17 -7.89
N PRO A 89 -19.15 12.32 -6.94
CA PRO A 89 -18.03 11.43 -7.19
C PRO A 89 -18.32 10.40 -8.29
N LYS A 90 -19.58 10.04 -8.51
CA LYS A 90 -19.97 9.14 -9.60
C LYS A 90 -19.86 9.82 -10.94
N LYS A 91 -20.21 11.11 -11.03
CA LYS A 91 -20.02 11.89 -12.26
C LYS A 91 -18.55 12.19 -12.53
N ALA A 92 -17.78 12.52 -11.51
CA ALA A 92 -16.35 12.78 -11.64
C ALA A 92 -15.58 11.54 -12.16
N THR A 93 -16.00 10.34 -11.76
CA THR A 93 -15.40 9.06 -12.18
C THR A 93 -16.09 8.40 -13.37
N ALA A 94 -17.17 9.00 -13.91
CA ALA A 94 -17.87 8.47 -15.06
C ALA A 94 -17.00 8.56 -16.32
N ARG A 95 -17.03 7.48 -17.10
CA ARG A 95 -16.21 7.28 -18.31
C ARG A 95 -16.71 8.08 -19.54
N HIS A 96 -17.32 9.25 -19.34
CA HIS A 96 -17.90 10.02 -20.46
C HIS A 96 -16.85 10.62 -21.41
N ASP A 97 -15.62 10.82 -20.93
CA ASP A 97 -14.59 11.58 -21.65
C ASP A 97 -13.47 10.72 -22.28
N LEU A 98 -13.56 9.38 -22.20
CA LEU A 98 -12.51 8.43 -22.66
C LEU A 98 -12.89 7.64 -23.93
N CYS A 99 -14.03 7.98 -24.55
CA CYS A 99 -14.41 7.49 -25.88
C CYS A 99 -14.16 8.59 -26.92
N VAL A 100 -12.88 8.80 -27.25
CA VAL A 100 -12.43 9.42 -28.51
C VAL A 100 -11.36 8.51 -29.09
#